data_AF-A0A0F9CYF0-F1
#
_entry.id   AF-A0A0F9CYF0-F1
#
_cell.length_a   1.000
_cell.length_b   1.000
_cell.length_c   1.000
_cell.angle_alpha   90.00
_cell.angle_beta   90.00
_cell.angle_gamma   90.00
#
_symmetry.space_group_name_H-M   'P 1'
#
loop_
_entity.id
_entity.type
_entity.pdbx_description
1 polymer ?
#
loop_
_entity_poly.entity_id
_entity_poly.type
_entity_poly.pdbx_seq_one_letter_code
_entity_poly.pdbx_strand_id
1 'polypeptide(L)'
;LYHQRRILDDGQLLFVANSHKTKSAHAEVIVQGKYVIKLDLVQAEEYTKRNNELASRIISERFQVDAQDMQVFWPNHRFEVALPQALLIAMEDEARWRIENNLTAATEIPSYLDYIYLDALEEVKPEAVTIIR
;
A
#
# COMPACT_ATOMS: atom_id res chain seq x y z
N LEU A 1 -2.47 16.14 -10.41
CA LEU A 1 -1.56 15.00 -10.24
C LEU A 1 -0.77 15.21 -8.96
N TYR A 2 -0.96 14.34 -7.98
CA TYR A 2 -0.20 14.38 -6.73
C TYR A 2 1.05 13.54 -6.91
N HIS A 3 2.15 13.98 -6.30
CA HIS A 3 3.36 13.19 -6.23
C HIS A 3 4.01 13.32 -4.85
N GLN A 4 4.66 12.24 -4.43
CA GLN A 4 5.48 12.22 -3.23
C GLN A 4 6.85 11.68 -3.62
N ARG A 5 7.90 12.42 -3.26
CA ARG A 5 9.28 12.02 -3.49
C ARG A 5 9.98 11.76 -2.18
N ARG A 6 10.59 10.59 -2.04
CA ARG A 6 11.48 10.24 -0.92
C ARG A 6 12.89 10.03 -1.43
N ILE A 7 13.85 10.76 -0.86
CA ILE A 7 15.27 10.63 -1.17
C ILE A 7 15.87 9.64 -0.16
N LEU A 8 16.62 8.67 -0.68
CA LEU A 8 17.33 7.64 0.08
C LEU A 8 18.81 7.72 -0.25
N ASP A 9 19.66 7.06 0.55
CA ASP A 9 21.11 7.04 0.34
C ASP A 9 21.51 6.39 -1.00
N ASP A 10 20.67 5.48 -1.50
CA ASP A 10 20.90 4.66 -2.71
C ASP A 10 20.00 5.05 -3.89
N GLY A 11 19.14 6.06 -3.76
CA GLY A 11 18.23 6.44 -4.84
C GLY A 11 17.06 7.33 -4.42
N GLN A 12 16.00 7.28 -5.24
CA GLN A 12 14.79 8.06 -5.01
C GLN A 12 13.55 7.19 -5.27
N LEU A 13 12.56 7.28 -4.37
CA LEU A 13 11.22 6.74 -4.60
C LEU A 13 10.30 7.89 -4.99
N LEU A 14 9.63 7.74 -6.13
CA LEU A 14 8.62 8.67 -6.61
C LEU A 14 7.27 7.96 -6.67
N PHE A 15 6.33 8.41 -5.86
CA PHE A 15 4.93 8.02 -5.94
C PHE A 15 4.20 9.09 -6.74
N VAL A 16 3.38 8.65 -7.70
CA VAL A 16 2.54 9.53 -8.51
C VAL A 16 1.13 8.99 -8.47
N ALA A 17 0.17 9.83 -8.09
CA ALA A 17 -1.23 9.45 -7.98
C ALA A 17 -2.11 10.53 -8.62
N ASN A 18 -3.03 10.11 -9.50
CA ASN A 18 -4.08 10.98 -10.00
C ASN A 18 -5.34 10.79 -9.16
N SER A 19 -5.71 11.79 -8.37
CA SER A 19 -6.94 11.77 -7.56
C SER A 19 -8.11 12.51 -8.19
N HIS A 20 -7.96 12.96 -9.45
CA HIS A 20 -9.05 13.65 -10.14
C HIS A 20 -10.03 12.64 -10.74
N LYS A 21 -11.28 12.63 -10.24
CA LYS A 21 -12.32 11.62 -10.59
C LYS A 21 -12.60 11.46 -12.09
N THR A 22 -12.45 12.52 -12.88
CA THR A 22 -12.87 12.53 -14.30
C THR A 22 -11.80 12.97 -15.30
N LYS A 23 -10.61 13.36 -14.84
CA LYS A 23 -9.57 13.91 -15.72
C LYS A 23 -8.36 13.01 -15.68
N SER A 24 -7.96 12.53 -16.84
CA SER A 24 -6.68 11.84 -16.99
C SER A 24 -5.53 12.80 -16.70
N ALA A 25 -4.44 12.26 -16.19
CA ALA A 25 -3.20 12.97 -15.99
C ALA A 25 -2.06 12.09 -16.47
N HIS A 26 -0.98 12.71 -16.95
CA HIS A 26 0.25 12.03 -17.28
C HIS A 26 1.39 12.59 -16.42
N ALA A 27 2.36 11.74 -16.10
CA ALA A 27 3.65 12.16 -15.58
C ALA A 27 4.71 11.77 -16.60
N GLU A 28 5.58 12.71 -16.92
CA GLU A 28 6.84 12.42 -17.59
C GLU A 28 7.94 12.43 -16.54
N VAL A 29 8.74 11.36 -16.49
CA VAL A 29 9.86 11.23 -15.56
C VAL A 29 11.15 11.28 -16.36
N ILE A 30 11.88 12.38 -16.22
CA ILE A 30 13.20 12.57 -16.82
C ILE A 30 14.26 12.30 -15.76
N VAL A 31 15.19 11.39 -16.03
CA VAL A 31 16.27 11.01 -15.11
C VAL A 31 17.64 11.34 -15.71
N GLN A 32 18.54 11.86 -14.87
CA GLN A 32 19.95 12.10 -15.20
C GLN A 32 20.87 10.93 -14.78
N GLY A 33 20.29 9.76 -14.47
CA GLY A 33 20.97 8.56 -13.98
C GLY A 33 20.69 7.32 -14.85
N LYS A 34 21.13 6.13 -14.42
CA LYS A 34 21.15 4.94 -15.28
C LYS A 34 19.82 4.20 -15.46
N TYR A 35 18.94 4.12 -14.45
CA TYR A 35 17.75 3.27 -14.51
C TYR A 35 16.54 3.89 -13.79
N VAL A 36 15.35 3.66 -14.36
CA VAL A 36 14.04 3.85 -13.72
C VAL A 36 13.36 2.50 -13.70
N ILE A 37 12.80 2.12 -12.55
CA ILE A 37 12.08 0.86 -12.39
C ILE A 37 10.65 1.18 -11.94
N LYS A 38 9.67 0.57 -12.60
CA LYS A 38 8.27 0.59 -12.12
C LYS A 38 8.14 -0.46 -11.02
N LEU A 39 7.75 -0.06 -9.82
CA LEU A 39 7.39 -1.01 -8.78
C LEU A 39 6.05 -1.66 -9.14
N ASP A 40 6.07 -2.97 -9.34
CA ASP A 40 4.88 -3.77 -9.62
C ASP A 40 4.52 -4.58 -8.37
N LEU A 41 3.54 -4.07 -7.63
CA LEU A 41 3.10 -4.68 -6.38
C LEU A 41 2.42 -6.04 -6.59
N VAL A 42 1.74 -6.23 -7.74
CA VAL A 42 1.06 -7.49 -8.05
C VAL A 42 2.09 -8.58 -8.33
N GLN A 43 3.15 -8.26 -9.08
CA GLN A 43 4.27 -9.19 -9.25
C GLN A 43 4.99 -9.48 -7.93
N ALA A 44 5.14 -8.49 -7.05
CA ALA A 44 5.76 -8.69 -5.73
C ALA A 44 4.92 -9.62 -4.82
N GLU A 45 3.59 -9.48 -4.84
CA GLU A 45 2.67 -10.41 -4.16
C GLU A 45 2.87 -11.85 -4.68
N GLU A 46 2.82 -12.05 -5.99
CA GLU A 46 2.99 -13.37 -6.61
C GLU A 46 4.37 -13.97 -6.32
N TYR A 47 5.42 -13.15 -6.35
CA TYR A 47 6.77 -13.56 -5.99
C TYR A 47 6.83 -14.05 -4.54
N THR A 48 6.18 -13.34 -3.60
CA THR A 48 6.15 -13.70 -2.18
C THR A 48 5.43 -15.03 -1.94
N LYS A 49 4.34 -15.30 -2.67
CA LYS A 49 3.64 -16.60 -2.61
C LYS A 49 4.50 -17.74 -3.15
N ARG A 50 5.17 -17.53 -4.29
CA ARG A 50 5.94 -18.58 -4.99
C ARG A 50 7.31 -18.83 -4.35
N ASN A 51 7.89 -17.82 -3.71
CA ASN A 51 9.26 -17.85 -3.19
C ASN A 51 9.27 -17.48 -1.70
N ASN A 52 8.37 -18.09 -0.91
CA ASN A 52 8.10 -17.71 0.48
C ASN A 52 9.35 -17.57 1.35
N GLU A 53 10.25 -18.56 1.34
CA GLU A 53 11.50 -18.51 2.12
C GLU A 53 12.48 -17.43 1.65
N LEU A 54 12.58 -17.21 0.34
CA LEU A 54 13.44 -16.17 -0.23
C LEU A 54 12.88 -14.78 0.09
N ALA A 55 11.57 -14.59 -0.02
CA ALA A 55 10.90 -13.34 0.33
C ALA A 55 11.06 -13.03 1.82
N SER A 56 10.91 -14.03 2.69
CA SER A 56 11.15 -13.90 4.14
C SER A 56 12.58 -13.45 4.43
N ARG A 57 13.58 -14.06 3.76
CA ARG A 57 14.99 -13.65 3.88
C ARG A 57 15.26 -12.23 3.41
N ILE A 58 14.70 -11.82 2.28
CA ILE A 58 14.84 -10.44 1.76
C ILE A 58 14.32 -9.43 2.79
N ILE A 59 13.16 -9.70 3.40
CA ILE A 59 12.57 -8.84 4.44
C ILE A 59 13.41 -8.83 5.71
N SER A 60 13.85 -10.01 6.18
CA SER A 60 14.74 -10.15 7.34
C SER A 60 16.04 -9.37 7.17
N GLU A 61 16.71 -9.51 6.03
CA GLU A 61 17.96 -8.79 5.73
C GLU A 61 17.74 -7.28 5.64
N ARG A 62 16.65 -6.84 4.99
CA ARG A 62 16.36 -5.42 4.81
C ARG A 62 16.03 -4.72 6.13
N PHE A 63 15.26 -5.37 6.99
CA PHE A 63 14.81 -4.79 8.26
C PHE A 63 15.65 -5.24 9.46
N GLN A 64 16.71 -6.03 9.22
CA GLN A 64 17.59 -6.58 10.25
C GLN A 64 16.82 -7.35 11.33
N VAL A 65 15.78 -8.08 10.93
CA VAL A 65 14.98 -8.93 11.83
C VAL A 65 15.69 -10.27 11.94
N ASP A 66 15.98 -10.73 13.16
CA ASP A 66 16.66 -12.00 13.35
C ASP A 66 15.79 -13.22 13.00
N ALA A 67 16.43 -14.37 12.86
CA ALA A 67 15.76 -15.58 12.40
C ALA A 67 14.68 -16.11 13.37
N GLN A 68 14.83 -15.89 14.68
CA GLN A 68 13.84 -16.35 15.67
C GLN A 68 12.59 -15.48 15.58
N ASP A 69 12.77 -14.17 15.53
CA ASP A 69 11.67 -13.22 15.34
C ASP A 69 10.98 -13.43 13.99
N MET A 70 11.74 -13.73 12.94
CA MET A 70 11.19 -13.98 11.62
C MET A 70 10.31 -15.24 11.57
N GLN A 71 10.64 -16.28 12.35
CA GLN A 71 9.80 -17.49 12.45
C GLN A 71 8.43 -17.20 13.08
N VAL A 72 8.36 -16.23 13.99
CA VAL A 72 7.09 -15.81 14.61
C VAL A 72 6.35 -14.81 13.72
N PHE A 73 7.07 -13.84 13.15
CA PHE A 73 6.50 -12.77 12.35
C PHE A 73 5.93 -13.30 11.04
N TRP A 74 6.71 -14.04 10.26
CA TRP A 74 6.39 -14.37 8.88
C TRP A 74 5.06 -15.11 8.66
N PRO A 75 4.75 -16.18 9.43
CA PRO A 75 3.50 -16.93 9.23
C PRO A 75 2.25 -16.11 9.56
N ASN A 76 2.39 -15.05 10.35
CA ASN A 76 1.29 -14.18 10.76
C ASN A 76 1.03 -13.02 9.78
N HIS A 77 1.77 -12.94 8.68
CA HIS A 77 1.62 -11.88 7.69
C HIS A 77 1.15 -12.42 6.35
N ARG A 78 0.18 -11.71 5.76
CA ARG A 78 -0.27 -11.93 4.39
C ARG A 78 0.08 -10.70 3.56
N PHE A 79 0.94 -10.89 2.57
CA PHE A 79 1.28 -9.85 1.60
C PHE A 79 0.30 -9.95 0.44
N GLU A 80 -0.60 -8.98 0.34
CA GLU A 80 -1.68 -8.98 -0.63
C GLU A 80 -1.97 -7.54 -1.09
N VAL A 81 -2.05 -7.35 -2.39
CA VAL A 81 -2.54 -6.14 -3.04
C VAL A 81 -4.04 -6.33 -3.23
N ALA A 82 -4.82 -5.77 -2.30
CA ALA A 82 -6.27 -5.85 -2.28
C ALA A 82 -6.90 -4.61 -1.65
N LEU A 83 -8.16 -4.35 -2.01
CA LEU A 83 -9.03 -3.38 -1.37
C LEU A 83 -10.26 -4.11 -0.82
N PRO A 84 -10.12 -4.78 0.35
CA PRO A 84 -11.20 -5.56 0.93
C PRO A 84 -12.16 -4.69 1.74
N GLN A 85 -13.43 -5.07 1.84
CA GLN A 85 -14.40 -4.39 2.71
C GLN A 85 -13.91 -4.27 4.17
N ALA A 86 -13.17 -5.28 4.65
CA ALA A 86 -12.60 -5.28 6.00
C ALA A 86 -11.62 -4.11 6.26
N LEU A 87 -11.00 -3.55 5.22
CA LEU A 87 -10.16 -2.35 5.36
C LEU A 87 -10.99 -1.14 5.79
N LEU A 88 -12.14 -0.92 5.15
CA LEU A 88 -13.06 0.18 5.51
C LEU A 88 -13.53 0.03 6.96
N ILE A 89 -13.97 -1.17 7.32
CA ILE A 89 -14.45 -1.47 8.68
C ILE A 89 -13.33 -1.19 9.70
N ALA A 90 -12.10 -1.64 9.44
CA ALA A 90 -10.97 -1.41 10.34
C ALA A 90 -10.65 0.09 10.50
N MET A 91 -10.72 0.87 9.41
CA MET A 91 -10.49 2.32 9.46
C MET A 91 -11.60 3.05 10.23
N GLU A 92 -12.87 2.65 10.04
CA GLU A 92 -14.01 3.19 10.79
C GLU A 92 -13.93 2.84 12.27
N ASP A 93 -13.50 1.62 12.61
CA ASP A 93 -13.29 1.17 13.98
C ASP A 93 -12.16 1.96 14.66
N GLU A 94 -11.04 2.18 13.96
CA GLU A 94 -9.96 3.03 14.47
C GLU A 94 -10.43 4.48 14.67
N ALA A 95 -11.16 5.04 13.70
CA ALA A 95 -11.71 6.38 13.80
C ALA A 95 -12.63 6.53 15.02
N ARG A 96 -13.53 5.56 15.21
CA ARG A 96 -14.44 5.51 16.37
C ARG A 96 -13.66 5.47 17.67
N TRP A 97 -12.69 4.55 17.78
CA TRP A 97 -11.85 4.42 18.97
C TRP A 97 -11.10 5.73 19.28
N ARG A 98 -10.55 6.41 18.27
CA ARG A 98 -9.86 7.69 18.45
C ARG A 98 -10.79 8.80 18.95
N ILE A 99 -12.03 8.86 18.44
CA ILE A 99 -13.04 9.84 18.86
C ILE A 99 -13.46 9.56 20.31
N GLU A 100 -13.82 8.31 20.63
CA GLU A 100 -14.22 7.90 21.98
C GLU A 100 -13.15 8.16 23.03
N ASN A 101 -11.87 8.07 22.65
CA ASN A 101 -10.73 8.30 23.53
C ASN A 101 -10.19 9.75 23.48
N ASN A 102 -10.89 10.68 22.82
CA ASN A 102 -10.48 12.09 22.69
C ASN A 102 -9.04 12.28 22.12
N LEU A 103 -8.61 11.38 21.21
CA LEU A 103 -7.30 11.43 20.55
C LEU A 103 -7.33 12.23 19.22
N THR A 104 -8.43 12.92 18.96
CA THR A 104 -8.66 13.76 17.80
C THR A 104 -9.69 14.84 18.14
N ALA A 105 -9.67 15.96 17.40
CA ALA A 105 -10.71 16.99 17.48
C ALA A 105 -11.93 16.67 16.61
N ALA A 106 -11.85 15.64 15.75
CA ALA A 106 -12.99 15.18 14.98
C ALA A 106 -14.05 14.56 15.89
N THR A 107 -15.32 14.78 15.58
CA THR A 107 -16.47 14.26 16.35
C THR A 107 -17.32 13.26 15.56
N GLU A 108 -17.05 13.10 14.27
CA GLU A 108 -17.79 12.22 13.37
C GLU A 108 -16.83 11.27 12.66
N ILE A 109 -17.30 10.05 12.41
CA ILE A 109 -16.56 9.06 11.63
C ILE A 109 -16.73 9.42 10.15
N PRO A 110 -15.63 9.67 9.40
CA PRO A 110 -15.73 9.95 7.98
C PRO A 110 -16.11 8.70 7.18
N SER A 111 -16.78 8.88 6.06
CA SER A 111 -16.89 7.86 5.02
C SER A 111 -15.51 7.66 4.37
N TYR A 112 -14.80 6.59 4.72
CA TYR A 112 -13.48 6.32 4.16
C TYR A 112 -13.51 5.95 2.68
N LEU A 113 -14.67 5.52 2.17
CA LEU A 113 -14.89 5.24 0.75
C LEU A 113 -14.56 6.45 -0.14
N ASP A 114 -14.82 7.67 0.35
CA ASP A 114 -14.54 8.91 -0.39
C ASP A 114 -13.05 9.19 -0.61
N TYR A 115 -12.18 8.49 0.14
CA TYR A 115 -10.73 8.65 0.10
C TYR A 115 -10.01 7.48 -0.59
N ILE A 116 -10.75 6.47 -1.07
CA ILE A 116 -10.18 5.29 -1.73
C ILE A 116 -10.49 5.35 -3.22
N TYR A 117 -9.43 5.27 -4.04
CA TYR A 117 -9.56 5.18 -5.49
C TYR A 117 -9.57 3.70 -5.93
N LEU A 118 -10.76 3.14 -6.10
CA LEU A 118 -10.97 1.72 -6.43
C LEU A 118 -10.56 1.40 -7.88
N ASP A 119 -10.88 2.30 -8.81
CA ASP A 119 -10.81 2.06 -10.25
C ASP A 119 -9.42 1.60 -10.74
N ALA A 120 -8.34 2.10 -10.14
CA ALA A 120 -6.98 1.68 -10.50
C ALA A 120 -6.72 0.19 -10.25
N LEU A 121 -7.19 -0.34 -9.10
CA LEU A 121 -7.01 -1.75 -8.79
C LEU A 121 -8.05 -2.60 -9.53
N GLU A 122 -9.27 -2.09 -9.73
CA GLU A 122 -10.28 -2.75 -10.56
C GLU A 122 -9.81 -2.98 -12.00
N GLU A 123 -9.05 -2.03 -12.57
CA GLU A 123 -8.51 -2.14 -13.93
C GLU A 123 -7.45 -3.25 -14.07
N VAL A 124 -6.64 -3.49 -13.04
CA VAL A 124 -5.47 -4.39 -13.13
C VAL A 124 -5.65 -5.73 -12.41
N LYS A 125 -6.52 -5.80 -11.39
CA LYS A 125 -6.77 -6.97 -10.54
C LYS A 125 -8.19 -6.89 -9.93
N PRO A 126 -9.25 -6.98 -10.75
CA PRO A 126 -10.63 -6.74 -10.33
C PRO A 126 -11.09 -7.65 -9.18
N GLU A 127 -10.65 -8.90 -9.16
CA GLU A 127 -10.99 -9.86 -8.11
C GLU A 127 -10.45 -9.50 -6.72
N ALA A 128 -9.50 -8.56 -6.63
CA ALA A 128 -8.93 -8.09 -5.38
C ALA A 128 -9.67 -6.87 -4.78
N VAL A 129 -10.73 -6.39 -5.44
CA VAL A 129 -11.58 -5.31 -4.95
C VAL A 129 -12.89 -5.90 -4.47
N THR A 130 -13.10 -5.94 -3.16
CA THR A 130 -14.32 -6.48 -2.55
C THR A 130 -15.11 -5.45 -1.75
N ILE A 131 -14.66 -4.19 -1.75
CA ILE A 131 -15.42 -3.05 -1.24
C ILE A 131 -16.73 -2.91 -2.03
N ILE A 132 -17.84 -2.78 -1.31
CA ILE A 132 -19.18 -2.58 -1.89
C ILE A 132 -19.49 -1.08 -1.91
N ARG A 133 -20.07 -0.61 -3.02
CA ARG A 133 -20.46 0.79 -3.27
C ARG A 133 -21.92 1.05 -2.94
#